data_AF-A0A931S5T8-F1
#
_entry.id   AF-A0A931S5T8-F1
#
_cell.length_a   1.000
_cell.length_b   1.000
_cell.length_c   1.000
_cell.angle_alpha   90.00
_cell.angle_beta   90.00
_cell.angle_gamma   90.00
#
_symmetry.space_group_name_H-M   'P 1'
#
loop_
_entity.id
_entity.type
_entity.pdbx_description
1 polymer ?
#
loop_
_entity_poly.entity_id
_entity_poly.type
_entity_poly.pdbx_seq_one_letter_code
_entity_poly.pdbx_strand_id
1 'polypeptide(L)'
;MESNSDAAAKAIKKAVAAKDYPTIELKAKEIMGNMDNLPDLFPKGSLSAKSRAKPEIWERWDEFNKHAGNVKKAAQDLADAAKAGDEEGVKAKVKALGAACKGCHEPFRAEKKKSGG
;
A
#
# COMPACT_ATOMS: atom_id res chain seq x y z
N MET A 1 6.38 2.22 -12.44
CA MET A 1 5.71 2.27 -11.11
C MET A 1 4.85 1.05 -10.81
N GLU A 2 4.26 0.38 -11.82
CA GLU A 2 3.47 -0.86 -11.63
C GLU A 2 4.22 -2.02 -10.97
N SER A 3 5.54 -2.08 -11.13
CA SER A 3 6.37 -3.13 -10.55
C SER A 3 6.56 -3.00 -9.04
N ASN A 4 6.42 -1.81 -8.45
CA ASN A 4 6.81 -1.59 -7.05
C ASN A 4 5.72 -2.04 -6.07
N SER A 5 4.43 -1.79 -6.36
CA SER A 5 3.33 -2.17 -5.45
C SER A 5 3.08 -3.67 -5.42
N ASP A 6 3.15 -4.34 -6.58
CA ASP A 6 2.98 -5.79 -6.70
C ASP A 6 4.20 -6.53 -6.12
N ALA A 7 5.41 -6.01 -6.35
CA ALA A 7 6.63 -6.52 -5.75
C ALA A 7 6.64 -6.35 -4.22
N ALA A 8 6.17 -5.21 -3.69
CA ALA A 8 6.09 -5.00 -2.24
C ALA A 8 5.12 -5.99 -1.59
N ALA A 9 3.92 -6.16 -2.15
CA ALA A 9 2.95 -7.13 -1.65
C ALA A 9 3.47 -8.58 -1.73
N LYS A 10 4.16 -8.94 -2.83
CA LYS A 10 4.78 -10.25 -3.01
C LYS A 10 5.94 -10.48 -2.03
N ALA A 11 6.75 -9.46 -1.78
CA ALA A 11 7.86 -9.53 -0.83
C ALA A 11 7.35 -9.76 0.60
N ILE A 12 6.32 -9.02 1.03
CA ILE A 12 5.70 -9.21 2.34
C ILE A 12 5.14 -10.64 2.47
N LYS A 13 4.41 -11.13 1.47
CA LYS A 13 3.89 -12.52 1.50
C LYS A 13 4.99 -13.57 1.61
N LYS A 14 6.08 -13.41 0.86
CA LYS A 14 7.25 -14.32 0.94
C LYS A 14 7.88 -14.27 2.32
N ALA A 15 8.05 -13.07 2.88
CA ALA A 15 8.63 -12.88 4.21
C ALA A 15 7.75 -13.49 5.31
N VAL A 16 6.43 -13.34 5.23
CA VAL A 16 5.48 -14.01 6.13
C VAL A 16 5.60 -15.53 6.06
N ALA A 17 5.66 -16.10 4.85
CA ALA A 17 5.80 -17.55 4.68
C ALA A 17 7.14 -18.07 5.23
N ALA A 18 8.20 -17.26 5.11
CA ALA A 18 9.53 -17.57 5.65
C ALA A 18 9.70 -17.22 7.13
N LYS A 19 8.69 -16.63 7.78
CA LYS A 19 8.78 -16.02 9.13
C LYS A 19 9.95 -15.04 9.27
N ASP A 20 10.26 -14.34 8.19
CA ASP A 20 11.31 -13.34 8.11
C ASP A 20 10.78 -12.00 8.65
N TYR A 21 10.62 -11.94 9.98
CA TYR A 21 10.14 -10.76 10.68
C TYR A 21 10.95 -9.49 10.40
N PRO A 22 12.30 -9.53 10.32
CA PRO A 22 13.09 -8.36 9.93
C PRO A 22 12.70 -7.81 8.55
N THR A 23 12.50 -8.69 7.54
CA THR A 23 12.04 -8.25 6.23
C THR A 23 10.62 -7.72 6.25
N ILE A 24 9.72 -8.30 7.05
CA ILE A 24 8.34 -7.80 7.21
C ILE A 24 8.36 -6.39 7.80
N GLU A 25 9.12 -6.17 8.87
CA GLU A 25 9.28 -4.87 9.53
C GLU A 25 9.87 -3.83 8.57
N LEU A 26 10.93 -4.18 7.84
CA LEU A 26 11.56 -3.30 6.85
C LEU A 26 10.54 -2.87 5.79
N LYS A 27 9.81 -3.83 5.21
CA LYS A 27 8.83 -3.56 4.14
C LYS A 27 7.65 -2.73 4.65
N ALA A 28 7.20 -2.98 5.88
CA ALA A 28 6.18 -2.17 6.54
C ALA A 28 6.64 -0.71 6.71
N LYS A 29 7.87 -0.49 7.18
CA LYS A 29 8.47 0.86 7.29
C LYS A 29 8.62 1.56 5.94
N GLU A 30 9.02 0.85 4.89
CA GLU A 30 9.04 1.41 3.53
C GLU A 30 7.65 1.87 3.07
N ILE A 31 6.59 1.11 3.39
CA ILE A 31 5.21 1.53 3.09
C ILE A 31 4.86 2.80 3.85
N MET A 32 5.18 2.88 5.14
CA MET A 32 4.94 4.09 5.95
C MET A 32 5.60 5.32 5.33
N GLY A 33 6.89 5.21 4.97
CA GLY A 33 7.63 6.32 4.33
C GLY A 33 7.04 6.72 2.97
N ASN A 34 6.54 5.76 2.19
CA ASN A 34 5.83 6.08 0.95
C ASN A 34 4.50 6.80 1.20
N MET A 35 3.80 6.49 2.30
CA MET A 35 2.54 7.16 2.65
C MET A 35 2.78 8.60 3.15
N ASP A 36 3.90 8.84 3.85
CA ASP A 36 4.30 10.18 4.27
C ASP A 36 4.58 11.12 3.08
N ASN A 37 5.18 10.58 2.01
CA ASN A 37 5.49 11.34 0.79
C ASN A 37 4.38 11.24 -0.29
N LEU A 38 3.29 10.52 -0.01
CA LEU A 38 2.25 10.28 -1.02
C LEU A 38 1.64 11.57 -1.57
N PRO A 39 1.34 12.61 -0.78
CA PRO A 39 0.82 13.88 -1.31
C PRO A 39 1.72 14.51 -2.38
N ASP A 40 3.04 14.50 -2.16
CA ASP A 40 4.04 15.06 -3.07
C ASP A 40 4.17 14.27 -4.38
N LEU A 41 3.81 12.98 -4.36
CA LEU A 41 3.84 12.10 -5.54
C LEU A 41 2.61 12.27 -6.46
N PHE A 42 1.59 13.03 -6.04
CA PHE A 42 0.36 13.25 -6.81
C PHE A 42 0.10 14.76 -7.08
N PRO A 43 1.03 15.50 -7.74
CA PRO A 43 0.80 16.89 -8.06
C PRO A 43 -0.40 17.05 -8.99
N LYS A 44 -1.21 18.10 -8.76
CA LYS A 44 -2.41 18.39 -9.55
C LYS A 44 -2.05 18.53 -11.03
N GLY A 45 -2.72 17.76 -11.89
CA GLY A 45 -2.43 17.74 -13.34
C GLY A 45 -1.40 16.71 -13.78
N SER A 46 -0.84 15.90 -12.88
CA SER A 46 0.13 14.84 -13.21
C SER A 46 -0.49 13.56 -13.80
N LEU A 47 -1.60 13.69 -14.53
CA LEU A 47 -2.22 12.60 -15.28
C LEU A 47 -1.41 12.37 -16.56
N SER A 48 -0.46 11.44 -16.52
CA SER A 48 0.14 10.89 -17.74
C SER A 48 -0.69 9.74 -18.29
N ALA A 49 -0.61 9.46 -19.60
CA ALA A 49 -1.25 8.30 -20.23
C ALA A 49 -0.79 6.95 -19.65
N LYS A 50 0.32 6.92 -18.91
CA LYS A 50 0.85 5.74 -18.20
C LYS A 50 0.40 5.68 -16.74
N SER A 51 -0.20 6.76 -16.24
CA SER A 51 -0.74 6.82 -14.89
C SER A 51 -2.08 6.12 -14.82
N ARG A 52 -2.30 5.40 -13.71
CA ARG A 52 -3.61 4.84 -13.36
C ARG A 52 -4.28 5.64 -12.24
N ALA A 53 -3.71 6.79 -11.88
CA ALA A 53 -4.35 7.73 -10.98
C ALA A 53 -5.66 8.19 -11.62
N LYS A 54 -6.77 8.05 -10.91
CA LYS A 54 -8.06 8.60 -11.34
C LYS A 54 -8.15 10.08 -10.96
N PRO A 55 -8.87 10.93 -11.73
CA PRO A 55 -9.08 12.33 -11.37
C PRO A 55 -9.75 12.50 -10.00
N GLU A 56 -10.54 11.50 -9.56
CA GLU A 56 -11.18 11.47 -8.25
C GLU A 56 -10.21 11.69 -7.06
N ILE A 57 -8.90 11.44 -7.23
CA ILE A 57 -7.87 11.76 -6.23
C ILE A 57 -7.91 13.24 -5.85
N TRP A 58 -7.97 14.13 -6.84
CA TRP A 58 -7.95 15.57 -6.59
C TRP A 58 -9.34 16.13 -6.27
N GLU A 59 -10.41 15.44 -6.67
CA GLU A 59 -11.78 15.79 -6.30
C GLU A 59 -12.11 15.40 -4.84
N ARG A 60 -11.50 14.32 -4.35
CA ARG A 60 -11.69 13.79 -3.00
C ARG A 60 -10.38 13.71 -2.22
N TRP A 61 -9.64 14.81 -2.23
CA TRP A 61 -8.29 14.87 -1.65
C TRP A 61 -8.24 14.50 -0.15
N ASP A 62 -9.23 14.95 0.63
CA ASP A 62 -9.31 14.62 2.06
C ASP A 62 -9.46 13.11 2.28
N GLU A 63 -10.36 12.48 1.53
CA GLU A 63 -10.58 11.04 1.57
C GLU A 63 -9.34 10.27 1.08
N PHE A 64 -8.67 10.74 0.03
CA PHE A 64 -7.41 10.17 -0.42
C PHE A 64 -6.33 10.19 0.68
N ASN A 65 -6.15 11.31 1.37
CA ASN A 65 -5.22 11.42 2.51
C ASN A 65 -5.62 10.52 3.68
N LYS A 66 -6.92 10.43 3.98
CA LYS A 66 -7.44 9.54 5.02
C LYS A 66 -7.16 8.08 4.70
N HIS A 67 -7.35 7.66 3.45
CA HIS A 67 -6.99 6.31 3.01
C HIS A 67 -5.48 6.06 3.09
N ALA A 68 -4.65 7.04 2.74
CA ALA A 68 -3.19 6.94 2.92
C ALA A 68 -2.80 6.79 4.41
N GLY A 69 -3.42 7.56 5.30
CA GLY A 69 -3.26 7.44 6.75
C GLY A 69 -3.64 6.06 7.29
N ASN A 70 -4.73 5.47 6.77
CA ASN A 70 -5.15 4.10 7.13
C ASN A 70 -4.12 3.05 6.69
N VAL A 71 -3.53 3.21 5.49
CA VAL A 71 -2.45 2.32 5.01
C VAL A 71 -1.22 2.47 5.90
N LYS A 72 -0.83 3.70 6.25
CA LYS A 72 0.30 3.98 7.15
C LYS A 72 0.11 3.31 8.51
N LYS A 73 -1.08 3.45 9.09
CA LYS A 73 -1.42 2.82 10.38
C LYS A 73 -1.35 1.30 10.30
N ALA A 74 -1.95 0.69 9.28
CA ALA A 74 -1.92 -0.76 9.10
C ALA A 74 -0.50 -1.29 8.86
N ALA A 75 0.37 -0.51 8.20
CA ALA A 75 1.78 -0.85 8.03
C ALA A 75 2.54 -0.77 9.36
N GLN A 76 2.29 0.26 10.17
CA GLN A 76 2.88 0.37 11.50
C GLN A 76 2.48 -0.81 12.40
N ASP A 77 1.18 -1.14 12.44
CA ASP A 77 0.65 -2.31 13.15
C ASP A 77 1.33 -3.63 12.73
N LEU A 78 1.64 -3.78 11.43
CA LEU A 78 2.36 -4.94 10.89
C LEU A 78 3.83 -4.96 11.33
N ALA A 79 4.50 -3.81 11.34
CA ALA A 79 5.86 -3.69 11.84
C ALA A 79 5.96 -4.05 13.33
N ASP A 80 5.00 -3.59 14.14
CA ASP A 80 4.94 -3.90 15.57
C ASP A 80 4.72 -5.40 15.82
N ALA A 81 3.81 -6.03 15.08
CA ALA A 81 3.58 -7.48 15.17
C ALA A 81 4.81 -8.30 14.74
N ALA A 82 5.50 -7.87 13.67
CA ALA A 82 6.73 -8.50 13.21
C ALA A 82 7.84 -8.38 14.26
N LYS A 83 8.03 -7.19 14.83
CA LYS A 83 9.00 -6.94 15.90
C LYS A 83 8.73 -7.79 17.15
N ALA A 84 7.46 -8.03 17.46
CA ALA A 84 7.05 -8.91 18.56
C ALA A 84 7.20 -10.41 18.25
N GLY A 85 7.46 -10.80 16.99
CA GLY A 85 7.51 -12.20 16.57
C GLY A 85 6.14 -12.90 16.64
N ASP A 86 5.04 -12.13 16.67
CA ASP A 86 3.67 -12.63 16.76
C ASP A 86 3.21 -13.13 15.38
N GLU A 87 3.39 -14.43 15.11
CA GLU A 87 3.05 -15.01 13.81
C GLU A 87 1.57 -14.84 13.44
N GLU A 88 0.67 -15.07 14.40
CA GLU A 88 -0.78 -14.92 14.17
C GLU A 88 -1.14 -13.45 13.98
N GLY A 89 -0.55 -12.57 14.79
CA GLY A 89 -0.65 -11.12 14.64
C GLY A 89 -0.17 -10.67 13.26
N VAL A 90 1.01 -11.09 12.82
CA VAL A 90 1.57 -10.77 11.50
C VAL A 90 0.60 -11.18 10.39
N LYS A 91 0.05 -12.41 10.42
CA LYS A 91 -0.93 -12.87 9.41
C LYS A 91 -2.18 -11.99 9.40
N ALA A 92 -2.72 -11.66 10.58
CA ALA A 92 -3.89 -10.80 10.70
C ALA A 92 -3.59 -9.36 10.20
N LYS A 93 -2.45 -8.80 10.56
CA LYS A 93 -2.03 -7.45 10.15
C LYS A 93 -1.71 -7.38 8.66
N VAL A 94 -1.15 -8.42 8.05
CA VAL A 94 -0.99 -8.48 6.58
C VAL A 94 -2.34 -8.44 5.86
N LYS A 95 -3.36 -9.15 6.38
CA LYS A 95 -4.72 -9.09 5.83
C LYS A 95 -5.32 -7.68 5.98
N ALA A 96 -5.13 -7.04 7.13
CA ALA A 96 -5.59 -5.68 7.38
C ALA A 96 -4.90 -4.67 6.44
N LEU A 97 -3.59 -4.79 6.25
CA LEU A 97 -2.82 -3.98 5.30
C LEU A 97 -3.32 -4.16 3.87
N GLY A 98 -3.60 -5.39 3.45
CA GLY A 98 -4.19 -5.68 2.14
C GLY A 98 -5.56 -5.03 1.94
N ALA A 99 -6.41 -5.02 2.97
CA ALA A 99 -7.70 -4.34 2.95
C ALA A 99 -7.55 -2.81 2.84
N ALA A 100 -6.59 -2.22 3.56
CA ALA A 100 -6.28 -0.78 3.46
C ALA A 100 -5.78 -0.40 2.05
N CYS A 101 -4.88 -1.21 1.46
CA CYS A 101 -4.44 -1.04 0.08
C CYS A 101 -5.61 -1.07 -0.92
N LYS A 102 -6.55 -2.02 -0.73
CA LYS A 102 -7.75 -2.12 -1.57
C LYS A 102 -8.65 -0.89 -1.40
N GLY A 103 -8.87 -0.45 -0.17
CA GLY A 103 -9.71 0.71 0.15
C GLY A 103 -9.22 2.01 -0.51
N CYS A 104 -7.91 2.17 -0.71
CA CYS A 104 -7.36 3.30 -1.47
C CYS A 104 -7.42 3.07 -2.98
N HIS A 105 -7.02 1.89 -3.46
CA HIS A 105 -6.93 1.64 -4.91
C HIS A 105 -8.29 1.53 -5.61
N GLU A 106 -9.33 1.00 -4.97
CA GLU A 106 -10.65 0.83 -5.58
C GLU A 106 -11.29 2.17 -6.05
N PRO A 107 -11.36 3.21 -5.21
CA PRO A 107 -11.86 4.52 -5.63
C PRO A 107 -10.88 5.32 -6.49
N PHE A 108 -9.56 5.19 -6.27
CA PHE A 108 -8.58 6.16 -6.80
C PHE A 108 -7.62 5.62 -7.86
N ARG A 109 -7.61 4.31 -8.12
CA ARG A 109 -6.78 3.69 -9.14
C ARG A 109 -7.66 3.06 -10.21
N ALA A 110 -7.40 3.40 -11.47
CA ALA A 110 -8.02 2.74 -12.60
C ALA A 110 -7.65 1.25 -12.60
N GLU A 111 -8.66 0.41 -12.78
CA GLU A 111 -8.46 -1.01 -13.02
C GLU A 111 -7.54 -1.22 -14.24
N LYS A 112 -6.84 -2.35 -14.30
CA LYS A 112 -6.15 -2.71 -15.54
C LYS A 112 -7.21 -2.74 -16.63
N LYS A 113 -7.12 -1.86 -17.64
CA LYS A 113 -7.59 -2.27 -18.97
C LYS A 113 -6.82 -3.55 -19.28
N LYS A 114 -7.47 -4.71 -19.12
CA LYS A 114 -7.15 -5.83 -20.00
C LYS A 114 -7.51 -5.33 -21.40
N SER A 115 -6.53 -4.83 -22.16
CA SER A 115 -6.45 -5.33 -23.53
C SER A 115 -6.36 -6.85 -23.35
N GLY A 116 -7.36 -7.68 -23.66
CA GLY A 116 -8.35 -7.50 -24.70
C GLY A 116 -7.63 -7.56 -26.04
N GLY A 117 -7.18 -8.77 -26.39
CA GLY A 117 -6.34 -9.09 -27.54
C GLY A 117 -5.37 -10.20 -27.20
#